data_AF-A0A7X6LA33-F1
#
_entry.id   AF-A0A7X6LA33-F1
#
_cell.length_a   1.000
_cell.length_b   1.000
_cell.length_c   1.000
_cell.angle_alpha   90.00
_cell.angle_beta   90.00
_cell.angle_gamma   90.00
#
_symmetry.space_group_name_H-M   'P 1'
#
loop_
_entity.id
_entity.type
_entity.pdbx_description
1 polymer ?
#
loop_
_entity_poly.entity_id
_entity_poly.type
_entity_poly.pdbx_seq_one_letter_code
_entity_poly.pdbx_strand_id
1 'polypeptide(L)'
;MTDAFDTDDPHEVVAAAHKFRTAIATIGGQVGQISDGFVAPRRAESEIDRRLVAHTQWIKSTFEHAVRANGRRVDATTQVTAQVSYTHADADRAGAAAVRRRTESI
;
A
#
# COMPACT_ATOMS: atom_id res chain seq x y z
N MET A 1 -25.65 4.15 -0.90
CA MET A 1 -25.53 3.17 0.20
C MET A 1 -24.10 2.70 0.21
N THR A 2 -23.30 3.18 1.15
CA THR A 2 -22.02 2.55 1.48
C THR A 2 -22.41 1.29 2.24
N ASP A 3 -22.32 0.13 1.60
CA ASP A 3 -22.39 -1.13 2.35
C ASP A 3 -21.36 -1.04 3.47
N ALA A 4 -21.82 -1.23 4.70
CA ALA A 4 -20.96 -1.20 5.86
C ALA A 4 -19.94 -2.31 5.68
N PHE A 5 -18.67 -1.96 5.79
CA PHE A 5 -17.57 -2.92 5.71
C PHE A 5 -17.75 -3.96 6.82
N ASP A 6 -18.02 -5.22 6.43
CA ASP A 6 -18.09 -6.29 7.40
C ASP A 6 -16.67 -6.62 7.84
N THR A 7 -16.36 -6.23 9.08
CA THR A 7 -15.01 -6.40 9.63
C THR A 7 -14.81 -7.82 10.16
N ASP A 8 -15.90 -8.61 10.24
CA ASP A 8 -15.90 -9.98 10.76
C ASP A 8 -15.66 -11.02 9.65
N ASP A 9 -15.88 -10.66 8.37
CA ASP A 9 -15.46 -11.51 7.25
C ASP A 9 -13.99 -11.26 6.87
N PRO A 10 -13.08 -12.24 7.07
CA PRO A 10 -11.67 -12.11 6.69
C PRO A 10 -11.48 -11.80 5.19
N HIS A 11 -12.39 -12.24 4.32
CA HIS A 11 -12.31 -11.97 2.89
C HIS A 11 -12.60 -10.51 2.56
N GLU A 12 -13.59 -9.89 3.23
CA GLU A 12 -13.86 -8.46 3.08
C GLU A 12 -12.67 -7.62 3.56
N VAL A 13 -12.09 -8.00 4.71
CA VAL A 13 -10.92 -7.31 5.26
C VAL A 13 -9.71 -7.36 4.33
N VAL A 14 -9.41 -8.54 3.80
CA VAL A 14 -8.34 -8.74 2.81
C VAL A 14 -8.64 -7.95 1.53
N ALA A 15 -9.88 -7.96 1.04
CA ALA A 15 -10.28 -7.23 -0.16
C ALA A 15 -10.09 -5.71 0.01
N ALA A 16 -10.43 -5.15 1.17
CA ALA A 16 -10.17 -3.74 1.46
C ALA A 16 -8.66 -3.43 1.51
N ALA A 17 -7.85 -4.29 2.14
CA ALA A 17 -6.40 -4.11 2.15
C ALA A 17 -5.81 -4.08 0.72
N HIS A 18 -6.33 -4.93 -0.18
CA HIS A 18 -5.96 -4.89 -1.60
C HIS A 18 -6.43 -3.62 -2.31
N LYS A 19 -7.62 -3.09 -2.01
CA LYS A 19 -8.08 -1.80 -2.56
C LYS A 19 -7.12 -0.67 -2.19
N PHE A 20 -6.69 -0.58 -0.94
CA PHE A 20 -5.73 0.43 -0.51
C PHE A 20 -4.35 0.27 -1.16
N ARG A 21 -3.89 -0.97 -1.31
CA ARG A 21 -2.66 -1.29 -2.07
C ARG A 21 -2.73 -0.75 -3.49
N THR A 22 -3.81 -1.04 -4.20
CA THR A 22 -4.02 -0.57 -5.59
C THR A 22 -4.10 0.95 -5.66
N ALA A 23 -4.78 1.60 -4.71
CA ALA A 23 -4.86 3.06 -4.66
C ALA A 23 -3.47 3.70 -4.47
N ILE A 24 -2.66 3.18 -3.53
CA ILE A 24 -1.30 3.67 -3.27
C ILE A 24 -0.38 3.44 -4.49
N ALA A 25 -0.47 2.27 -5.12
CA ALA A 25 0.29 1.98 -6.34
C ALA A 25 -0.08 2.94 -7.49
N THR A 26 -1.38 3.21 -7.67
CA THR A 26 -1.89 4.16 -8.68
C THR A 26 -1.34 5.57 -8.44
N ILE A 27 -1.44 6.07 -7.20
CA ILE A 27 -0.93 7.39 -6.83
C ILE A 27 0.59 7.44 -7.03
N GLY A 28 1.31 6.37 -6.66
CA GLY A 28 2.75 6.26 -6.92
C GLY A 28 3.11 6.39 -8.40
N GLY A 29 2.33 5.76 -9.28
CA GLY A 29 2.48 5.90 -10.74
C GLY A 29 2.25 7.34 -11.22
N GLN A 30 1.20 8.00 -10.72
CA GLN A 30 0.91 9.40 -11.06
C GLN A 30 2.04 10.35 -10.61
N VAL A 31 2.58 10.15 -9.41
CA VAL A 31 3.74 10.93 -8.92
C VAL A 31 4.96 10.72 -9.81
N GLY A 32 5.20 9.49 -10.28
CA GLY A 32 6.25 9.20 -11.26
C GLY A 32 6.07 10.00 -12.55
N GLN A 33 4.88 9.95 -13.15
CA GLN A 33 4.56 10.69 -14.37
C GLN A 33 4.74 12.22 -14.22
N ILE A 34 4.30 12.78 -13.09
CA ILE A 34 4.48 14.22 -12.80
C ILE A 34 5.97 14.55 -12.67
N SER A 35 6.73 13.72 -11.96
CA SER A 35 8.15 13.92 -11.73
C SER A 35 8.95 13.83 -13.03
N ASP A 36 8.58 12.92 -13.94
CA ASP A 36 9.21 12.80 -15.25
C ASP A 36 9.04 14.08 -16.09
N GLY A 37 7.91 14.76 -15.93
CA GLY A 37 7.62 16.05 -16.55
C GLY A 37 8.53 17.20 -16.13
N PHE A 38 9.30 17.08 -15.05
CA PHE A 38 10.29 18.09 -14.69
C PHE A 38 11.48 18.04 -15.66
N VAL A 39 11.52 18.98 -16.60
CA VAL A 39 12.58 19.13 -17.59
C VAL A 39 13.25 20.48 -17.39
N ALA A 40 14.55 20.46 -17.08
CA ALA A 40 15.36 21.67 -17.02
C ALA A 40 15.80 22.08 -18.44
N PRO A 41 15.71 23.37 -18.80
CA PRO A 41 16.37 23.92 -20.00
C PRO A 41 17.86 23.58 -20.03
N ARG A 42 18.40 23.30 -21.23
CA ARG A 42 19.80 22.93 -21.43
C ARG A 42 20.53 23.94 -22.29
N ARG A 43 21.27 24.86 -21.65
CA ARG A 43 22.46 25.51 -22.22
C ARG A 43 23.67 24.99 -21.46
N ALA A 44 24.51 24.19 -22.14
CA ALA A 44 25.61 23.47 -21.52
C ALA A 44 26.63 24.36 -20.78
N GLU A 45 26.76 25.62 -21.21
CA GLU A 45 27.70 26.59 -20.63
C GLU A 45 27.10 27.46 -19.51
N SER A 46 25.77 27.42 -19.32
CA SER A 46 25.09 28.20 -18.27
C SER A 46 25.26 27.54 -16.90
N GLU A 47 25.89 28.22 -15.96
CA GLU A 47 25.96 27.76 -14.56
C GLU A 47 24.57 27.66 -13.92
N ILE A 48 23.67 28.58 -14.26
CA ILE A 48 22.28 28.57 -13.78
C ILE A 48 21.58 27.28 -14.25
N ASP A 49 21.77 26.89 -15.51
CA ASP A 49 21.15 25.69 -16.07
C ASP A 49 21.73 24.42 -15.43
N ARG A 50 23.04 24.38 -15.16
CA ARG A 50 23.66 23.26 -14.42
C ARG A 50 23.08 23.10 -13.02
N ARG A 51 22.91 24.21 -12.29
CA ARG A 51 22.29 24.18 -10.94
C ARG A 51 20.82 23.77 -11.00
N LEU A 52 20.09 24.23 -12.02
CA LEU A 52 18.70 23.88 -12.25
C LEU A 52 18.54 22.38 -12.55
N VAL A 53 19.38 21.81 -13.41
CA VAL A 53 19.42 20.35 -13.68
C VAL A 53 19.66 19.56 -12.39
N ALA A 54 20.63 19.98 -11.56
CA ALA A 54 20.91 19.32 -10.30
C ALA A 54 19.70 19.36 -9.33
N HIS A 55 19.02 20.51 -9.24
CA HIS A 55 17.81 20.64 -8.43
C HIS A 55 16.66 19.80 -8.96
N THR A 56 16.45 19.76 -10.28
CA THR A 56 15.45 18.89 -10.91
C THR A 56 15.72 17.42 -10.61
N GLN A 57 16.96 16.96 -10.68
CA GLN A 57 17.32 15.58 -10.32
C GLN A 57 17.11 15.28 -8.84
N TRP A 58 17.44 16.22 -7.96
CA TRP A 58 17.16 16.09 -6.54
C TRP A 58 15.65 15.96 -6.25
N ILE A 59 14.82 16.77 -6.90
CA ILE A 59 13.35 16.68 -6.78
C ILE A 59 12.85 15.31 -7.27
N LYS A 60 13.26 14.87 -8.46
CA LYS A 60 12.86 13.57 -9.03
C LYS A 60 13.23 12.42 -8.10
N SER A 61 14.49 12.37 -7.67
CA SER A 61 14.96 11.32 -6.77
C SER A 61 14.19 11.33 -5.45
N THR A 62 13.87 12.50 -4.88
CA THR A 62 13.09 12.58 -3.63
C THR A 62 11.71 11.93 -3.79
N PHE A 63 11.00 12.22 -4.88
CA PHE A 63 9.70 11.60 -5.15
C PHE A 63 9.81 10.11 -5.41
N GLU A 64 10.80 9.66 -6.19
CA GLU A 64 11.04 8.23 -6.42
C GLU A 64 11.27 7.47 -5.11
N HIS A 65 12.09 8.01 -4.20
CA HIS A 65 12.35 7.38 -2.90
C HIS A 65 11.08 7.29 -2.06
N ALA A 66 10.26 8.36 -2.04
CA ALA A 66 9.01 8.39 -1.30
C ALA A 66 8.00 7.36 -1.85
N VAL A 67 7.83 7.28 -3.17
CA VAL A 67 6.95 6.30 -3.83
C VAL A 67 7.40 4.87 -3.53
N ARG A 68 8.70 4.57 -3.65
CA ARG A 68 9.24 3.24 -3.33
C ARG A 68 9.05 2.88 -1.85
N ALA A 69 9.26 3.83 -0.94
CA ALA A 69 9.07 3.61 0.49
C ALA A 69 7.60 3.33 0.84
N ASN A 70 6.67 4.09 0.27
CA ASN A 70 5.24 3.87 0.48
C ASN A 70 4.76 2.56 -0.15
N GLY A 71 5.26 2.19 -1.34
CA GLY A 71 5.00 0.89 -1.96
C GLY A 71 5.37 -0.27 -1.06
N ARG A 72 6.60 -0.27 -0.51
CA ARG A 72 7.03 -1.31 0.44
C ARG A 72 6.17 -1.37 1.69
N ARG A 73 5.78 -0.22 2.24
CA ARG A 73 4.93 -0.15 3.43
C ARG A 73 3.55 -0.75 3.17
N VAL A 74 2.92 -0.40 2.04
CA VAL A 74 1.59 -0.93 1.74
C VAL A 74 1.62 -2.42 1.43
N ASP A 75 2.62 -2.90 0.70
CA ASP A 75 2.78 -4.34 0.43
C ASP A 75 2.93 -5.13 1.74
N ALA A 76 3.78 -4.65 2.66
CA ALA A 76 3.98 -5.28 3.97
C ALA A 76 2.68 -5.28 4.80
N THR A 77 1.99 -4.14 4.87
CA THR A 77 0.72 -4.05 5.61
C THR A 77 -0.34 -4.96 5.00
N THR A 78 -0.50 -5.00 3.68
CA THR A 78 -1.47 -5.90 3.02
C THR A 78 -1.17 -7.36 3.31
N GLN A 79 0.10 -7.76 3.28
CA GLN A 79 0.51 -9.13 3.62
C GLN A 79 0.18 -9.48 5.07
N VAL A 80 0.54 -8.59 6.01
CA VAL A 80 0.26 -8.79 7.45
C VAL A 80 -1.24 -8.86 7.71
N THR A 81 -2.03 -7.94 7.13
CA THR A 81 -3.49 -7.95 7.26
C THR A 81 -4.07 -9.27 6.76
N ALA A 82 -3.67 -9.75 5.59
CA ALA A 82 -4.17 -11.01 5.06
C ALA A 82 -3.84 -12.20 5.95
N GLN A 83 -2.59 -12.28 6.41
CA GLN A 83 -2.15 -13.35 7.31
C GLN A 83 -2.94 -13.35 8.62
N VAL A 84 -3.08 -12.19 9.27
CA VAL A 84 -3.77 -12.06 10.56
C VAL A 84 -5.25 -12.35 10.43
N SER A 85 -5.92 -11.81 9.41
CA SER A 85 -7.36 -12.05 9.17
C SER A 85 -7.68 -13.53 9.03
N TYR A 86 -6.91 -14.27 8.21
CA TYR A 86 -7.14 -15.71 8.06
C TYR A 86 -6.78 -16.49 9.32
N THR A 87 -5.71 -16.12 10.02
CA THR A 87 -5.32 -16.78 11.28
C THR A 87 -6.40 -16.62 12.35
N HIS A 88 -7.00 -15.43 12.46
CA HIS A 88 -8.09 -15.18 13.40
C HIS A 88 -9.34 -16.00 13.04
N ALA A 89 -9.72 -16.07 11.77
CA ALA A 89 -10.86 -16.88 11.33
C ALA A 89 -10.66 -18.38 11.60
N ASP A 90 -9.44 -18.89 11.43
CA ASP A 90 -9.12 -20.28 11.76
C ASP A 90 -9.17 -20.55 13.27
N ALA A 91 -8.64 -19.61 14.08
CA ALA A 91 -8.70 -19.70 15.53
C ALA A 91 -10.16 -19.66 16.04
N ASP A 92 -10.99 -18.81 15.46
CA ASP A 92 -12.42 -18.72 15.80
C ASP A 92 -13.15 -20.01 15.45
N ARG A 93 -12.93 -20.55 14.25
CA ARG A 93 -13.50 -21.85 13.83
C ARG A 93 -13.08 -23.00 14.76
N ALA A 94 -11.81 -23.02 15.16
CA ALA A 94 -11.29 -24.02 16.09
C ALA A 94 -11.90 -23.88 17.49
N GLY A 95 -12.05 -22.65 17.99
CA GLY A 95 -12.71 -22.33 19.26
C GLY A 95 -14.18 -22.76 19.24
N ALA A 96 -14.93 -22.39 18.20
CA ALA A 96 -16.33 -22.78 18.02
C ALA A 96 -16.50 -24.31 18.00
N ALA A 97 -15.61 -25.04 17.32
CA ALA A 97 -15.63 -26.51 17.31
C ALA A 97 -15.36 -27.12 18.69
N ALA A 98 -14.46 -26.53 19.48
CA ALA A 98 -14.18 -26.97 20.84
C ALA A 98 -15.37 -26.75 21.78
N VAL A 99 -16.04 -25.59 21.68
CA VAL A 99 -17.27 -25.28 22.44
C VAL A 99 -18.37 -26.26 22.08
N ARG A 100 -18.62 -26.51 20.78
CA ARG A 100 -19.66 -27.44 20.32
C ARG A 100 -19.46 -28.84 20.88
N ARG A 101 -18.25 -29.41 20.75
CA ARG A 101 -17.93 -30.74 21.29
C ARG A 101 -18.16 -30.83 22.80
N ARG A 102 -17.84 -29.77 23.54
CA ARG A 102 -18.07 -29.72 24.99
C ARG A 102 -19.56 -29.73 25.34
N THR A 103 -20.38 -28.97 24.60
CA THR A 103 -21.82 -28.91 24.83
C THR A 103 -22.52 -30.22 24.47
N GLU A 104 -22.10 -30.90 23.41
CA GLU A 104 -22.65 -32.20 22.98
C GLU A 104 -22.22 -33.39 23.87
N SER A 105 -21.24 -33.17 24.76
CA SER A 105 -20.77 -34.18 25.72
C SER A 105 -21.45 -34.10 27.10
N ILE A 106 -22.46 -33.22 27.24
CA ILE A 106 -23.28 -33.02 28.44
C ILE A 106 -24.69 -33.53 28.15
#